data_AF-A0A917C4S8-F1
#
_entry.id   AF-A0A917C4S8-F1
#
_cell.length_a   1.000
_cell.length_b   1.000
_cell.length_c   1.000
_cell.angle_alpha   90.00
_cell.angle_beta   90.00
_cell.angle_gamma   90.00
#
_symmetry.space_group_name_H-M   'P 1'
#
loop_
_entity.id
_entity.type
_entity.pdbx_description
1 polymer ?
#
loop_
_entity_poly.entity_id
_entity_poly.type
_entity_poly.pdbx_seq_one_letter_code
_entity_poly.pdbx_strand_id
1 'polypeptide(L)'
;MNTYEVWCQKSQWDEPWCKQTIQGETPGKAKYAYWEYLQDGLWEEPFSEVFRFLHCRKIGGFKVSDLFSNRVDFERVCERRGIPFAYQGMEIEVNGQSGVIVGANNSGNLDVCFDGKWYPENCHPWWRTKYFDSAGKLIQEFLD
;
A
#
# COMPACT_ATOMS: atom_id res chain seq x y z
N MET A 1 7.29 0.52 13.07
CA MET A 1 7.49 0.35 11.61
C MET A 1 8.09 1.64 11.04
N ASN A 2 9.00 1.53 10.06
CA ASN A 2 9.58 2.69 9.37
C ASN A 2 9.30 2.60 7.88
N THR A 3 9.29 3.76 7.23
CA THR A 3 9.20 3.89 5.79
C THR A 3 10.60 4.12 5.22
N TYR A 4 10.94 3.34 4.20
CA TYR A 4 12.19 3.41 3.47
C TYR A 4 11.95 3.69 1.99
N GLU A 5 12.84 4.48 1.40
CA GLU A 5 13.02 4.50 -0.05
C GLU A 5 14.14 3.50 -0.36
N VAL A 6 13.87 2.54 -1.26
CA VAL A 6 14.81 1.50 -1.68
C VAL A 6 14.93 1.55 -3.21
N TRP A 7 16.16 1.47 -3.74
CA TRP A 7 16.41 1.50 -5.17
C TRP A 7 17.67 0.72 -5.53
N CYS A 8 17.82 0.39 -6.80
CA CYS A 8 19.04 -0.19 -7.35
C CYS A 8 19.89 0.88 -8.02
N GLN A 9 21.20 0.85 -7.82
CA GLN A 9 22.13 1.75 -8.50
C GLN A 9 23.53 1.12 -8.51
N LYS A 10 24.14 0.96 -9.71
CA LYS A 10 25.43 0.27 -9.87
C LYS A 10 26.62 1.14 -9.49
N SER A 11 26.54 2.43 -9.81
CA SER A 11 27.53 3.43 -9.42
C SER A 11 26.85 4.75 -9.06
N GLN A 12 27.53 5.61 -8.31
CA GLN A 12 26.99 6.91 -7.91
C GLN A 12 26.63 7.86 -9.07
N TRP A 13 27.09 7.54 -10.29
CA TRP A 13 26.86 8.32 -11.50
C TRP A 13 25.67 7.80 -12.33
N ASP A 14 25.17 6.59 -12.01
CA ASP A 14 24.02 6.01 -12.70
C ASP A 14 22.72 6.57 -12.12
N GLU A 15 21.67 6.67 -12.93
CA GLU A 15 20.34 7.02 -12.44
C GLU A 15 19.77 5.91 -11.53
N PRO A 16 19.15 6.25 -10.37
CA PRO A 16 18.44 5.29 -9.54
C PRO A 16 17.39 4.50 -10.33
N TRP A 17 17.55 3.18 -10.39
CA TRP A 17 16.61 2.29 -11.07
C TRP A 17 15.59 1.69 -10.08
N CYS A 18 14.35 1.58 -10.56
CA CYS A 18 13.24 0.89 -9.90
C CYS A 18 13.00 1.33 -8.45
N LYS A 19 13.11 2.62 -8.18
CA LYS A 19 12.90 3.16 -6.83
C LYS A 19 11.50 2.86 -6.30
N GLN A 20 11.41 2.32 -5.07
CA GLN A 20 10.17 2.00 -4.38
C GLN A 20 10.14 2.53 -2.94
N THR A 21 8.93 2.75 -2.44
CA THR A 21 8.67 3.05 -1.03
C THR A 21 8.23 1.77 -0.33
N ILE A 22 8.96 1.35 0.72
CA ILE A 22 8.77 0.07 1.39
C ILE A 22 8.71 0.23 2.89
N GLN A 23 7.80 -0.52 3.51
CA GLN A 23 7.67 -0.61 4.96
C GLN A 23 8.59 -1.68 5.53
N GLY A 24 9.35 -1.34 6.56
CA GLY A 24 10.23 -2.29 7.24
C GLY A 24 10.51 -1.90 8.68
N GLU A 25 10.74 -2.89 9.54
CA GLU A 25 11.21 -2.61 10.91
C GLU A 25 12.66 -2.11 10.89
N THR A 26 13.47 -2.65 9.98
CA THR A 26 14.88 -2.34 9.80
C THR A 26 15.19 -2.13 8.31
N PRO A 27 16.32 -1.47 7.97
CA PRO A 27 16.74 -1.32 6.58
C PRO A 27 16.96 -2.67 5.87
N GLY A 28 17.45 -3.68 6.59
CA GLY A 28 17.66 -5.02 6.04
C GLY A 28 16.35 -5.70 5.62
N LYS A 29 15.32 -5.63 6.47
CA LYS A 29 13.98 -6.15 6.13
C LYS A 29 13.36 -5.41 4.94
N ALA A 30 13.53 -4.08 4.87
CA ALA A 30 13.05 -3.29 3.73
C ALA A 30 13.77 -3.68 2.41
N LYS A 31 15.09 -3.87 2.44
CA LYS A 31 15.85 -4.36 1.28
C LYS A 31 15.44 -5.76 0.84
N TYR A 32 15.12 -6.65 1.78
CA TYR A 32 14.66 -7.99 1.46
C TYR A 32 13.28 -7.98 0.80
N ALA A 33 12.32 -7.22 1.34
CA ALA A 33 11.00 -7.05 0.74
C ALA A 33 11.08 -6.42 -0.67
N TYR A 34 12.01 -5.47 -0.86
CA TYR A 34 12.30 -4.90 -2.18
C TYR A 34 12.81 -5.97 -3.17
N TRP A 35 13.69 -6.85 -2.71
CA TRP A 35 14.19 -7.95 -3.53
C TRP A 35 13.08 -8.92 -3.93
N GLU A 36 12.16 -9.26 -3.01
CA GLU A 36 10.96 -10.07 -3.34
C GLU A 36 10.11 -9.41 -4.43
N TYR A 37 9.90 -8.08 -4.35
CA TYR A 37 9.25 -7.31 -5.41
C TYR A 37 9.99 -7.43 -6.76
N LEU A 38 11.33 -7.40 -6.74
CA LEU A 38 12.11 -7.59 -7.98
C LEU A 38 11.97 -8.99 -8.56
N GLN A 39 11.70 -10.01 -7.74
CA GLN A 39 11.55 -11.39 -8.22
C GLN A 39 10.27 -11.60 -9.03
N ASP A 40 9.37 -10.61 -9.08
CA ASP A 40 8.16 -10.63 -9.91
C ASP A 40 8.46 -10.21 -11.37
N GLY A 41 9.44 -10.88 -11.99
CA GLY A 41 9.81 -10.68 -13.40
C GLY A 41 10.58 -9.40 -13.72
N LEU A 42 11.02 -8.64 -12.72
CA LEU A 42 11.83 -7.43 -12.92
C LEU A 42 13.34 -7.71 -12.93
N TRP A 43 13.80 -8.51 -11.96
CA TRP A 43 15.20 -8.96 -11.85
C TRP A 43 15.29 -10.21 -10.96
N GLU A 44 15.36 -11.38 -11.60
CA GLU A 44 15.40 -12.70 -10.95
C GLU A 44 16.85 -13.15 -10.68
N GLU A 45 17.47 -12.61 -9.63
CA GLU A 45 18.80 -13.02 -9.16
C GLU A 45 18.78 -13.24 -7.64
N PRO A 46 19.68 -14.07 -7.07
CA PRO A 46 19.77 -14.24 -5.63
C PRO A 46 19.99 -12.91 -4.90
N PHE A 47 19.46 -12.81 -3.67
CA PHE A 47 19.60 -11.61 -2.85
C PHE A 47 21.05 -11.14 -2.71
N SER A 48 22.02 -12.06 -2.62
CA SER A 48 23.45 -11.74 -2.50
C SER A 48 24.03 -10.98 -3.71
N GLU A 49 23.48 -11.20 -4.90
CA GLU A 49 23.90 -10.52 -6.12
C GLU A 49 23.22 -9.15 -6.25
N VAL A 50 21.92 -9.09 -5.98
CA VAL A 50 21.14 -7.84 -6.04
C VAL A 50 21.57 -6.87 -4.93
N PHE A 51 21.84 -7.37 -3.72
CA PHE A 51 22.12 -6.56 -2.53
C PHE A 51 23.28 -5.59 -2.71
N ARG A 52 24.27 -5.94 -3.55
CA ARG A 52 25.44 -5.10 -3.85
C ARG A 52 25.06 -3.77 -4.51
N PHE A 53 23.91 -3.74 -5.16
CA PHE A 53 23.37 -2.59 -5.87
C PHE A 53 22.21 -1.93 -5.10
N LEU A 54 21.78 -2.50 -3.96
CA LEU A 54 20.66 -1.98 -3.18
C LEU A 54 21.07 -0.83 -2.28
N HIS A 55 20.47 0.31 -2.54
CA HIS A 55 20.53 1.48 -1.68
C HIS A 55 19.22 1.61 -0.91
N CYS A 56 19.31 2.13 0.30
CA CYS A 56 18.16 2.26 1.19
C CYS A 56 18.34 3.49 2.06
N ARG A 57 17.30 4.31 2.13
CA ARG A 57 17.23 5.51 2.97
C ARG A 57 15.94 5.50 3.78
N LYS A 58 16.06 5.64 5.10
CA LYS A 58 14.90 5.87 5.96
C LYS A 58 14.35 7.26 5.66
N ILE A 59 13.08 7.35 5.30
CA ILE A 59 12.42 8.64 5.04
C ILE A 59 11.55 9.08 6.22
N GLY A 60 11.08 8.16 7.06
CA GLY A 60 10.29 8.49 8.23
C GLY A 60 9.80 7.29 9.04
N GLY A 61 8.99 7.57 10.06
CA GLY A 61 8.10 6.56 10.64
C GLY A 61 6.94 6.26 9.68
N PHE A 62 6.36 5.07 9.80
CA PHE A 62 5.22 4.66 8.97
C PHE A 62 4.08 5.69 9.03
N LYS A 63 3.55 6.04 7.86
CA LYS A 63 2.30 6.76 7.70
C LYS A 63 1.37 5.94 6.81
N VAL A 64 0.09 5.90 7.13
CA VAL A 64 -0.92 5.21 6.30
C VAL A 64 -0.94 5.73 4.86
N SER A 65 -0.67 7.03 4.67
CA SER A 65 -0.55 7.66 3.35
C SER A 65 0.56 7.05 2.48
N ASP A 66 1.56 6.39 3.08
CA ASP A 66 2.63 5.73 2.34
C ASP A 66 2.13 4.47 1.60
N LEU A 67 0.91 4.00 1.90
CA LEU A 67 0.26 2.87 1.24
C LEU A 67 -0.68 3.29 0.11
N PHE A 68 -0.80 4.59 -0.20
CA PHE A 68 -1.74 5.06 -1.20
C PHE A 68 -1.37 4.54 -2.60
N SER A 69 -2.26 3.74 -3.18
CA SER A 69 -2.15 3.22 -4.55
C SER A 69 -2.42 4.30 -5.62
N ASN A 70 -2.35 3.91 -6.90
CA ASN A 70 -2.71 4.78 -8.01
C ASN A 70 -4.16 5.28 -7.88
N ARG A 71 -4.31 6.61 -7.85
CA ARG A 71 -5.61 7.28 -7.69
C ARG A 71 -6.60 7.00 -8.82
N VAL A 72 -6.14 6.97 -10.07
CA VAL A 72 -7.00 6.80 -11.25
C VAL A 72 -7.57 5.39 -11.31
N ASP A 73 -6.78 4.38 -10.93
CA ASP A 73 -7.27 3.00 -10.84
C ASP A 73 -8.25 2.84 -9.68
N PHE A 74 -7.97 3.47 -8.53
CA PHE A 74 -8.87 3.49 -7.38
C PHE A 74 -10.24 4.10 -7.72
N GLU A 75 -10.27 5.32 -8.27
CA GLU A 75 -11.51 6.02 -8.63
C GLU A 75 -12.37 5.18 -9.59
N ARG A 76 -11.74 4.51 -10.56
CA ARG A 76 -12.42 3.61 -11.51
C ARG A 76 -13.08 2.40 -10.82
N VAL A 77 -12.43 1.84 -9.78
CA VAL A 77 -13.02 0.75 -8.98
C VAL A 77 -14.22 1.27 -8.21
N CYS A 78 -14.11 2.44 -7.58
CA CYS A 78 -15.21 3.05 -6.81
C CYS A 78 -16.44 3.31 -7.68
N GLU A 79 -16.26 3.88 -8.88
CA GLU A 79 -17.34 4.09 -9.84
C GLU A 79 -18.02 2.77 -10.24
N ARG A 80 -17.22 1.76 -10.62
CA ARG A 80 -17.74 0.45 -11.05
C ARG A 80 -18.51 -0.27 -9.94
N ARG A 81 -18.11 -0.07 -8.68
CA ARG A 81 -18.71 -0.70 -7.50
C ARG A 81 -19.82 0.15 -6.88
N GLY A 82 -20.19 1.28 -7.47
CA GLY A 82 -21.29 2.12 -7.00
C GLY A 82 -21.00 2.84 -5.68
N ILE A 83 -19.73 3.11 -5.38
CA ILE A 83 -19.28 3.84 -4.18
C ILE A 83 -18.46 5.09 -4.53
N PRO A 84 -18.93 5.99 -5.43
CA PRO A 84 -18.16 7.15 -5.88
C PRO A 84 -17.85 8.17 -4.77
N PHE A 85 -18.48 8.03 -3.60
CA PHE A 85 -18.21 8.84 -2.41
C PHE A 85 -16.94 8.38 -1.67
N ALA A 86 -16.42 7.19 -1.94
CA ALA A 86 -15.23 6.66 -1.28
C ALA A 86 -13.95 7.31 -1.82
N TYR A 87 -13.00 7.59 -0.92
CA TYR A 87 -11.72 8.22 -1.25
C TYR A 87 -10.56 7.56 -0.49
N GLN A 88 -9.34 7.61 -1.05
CA GLN A 88 -8.14 7.18 -0.32
C GLN A 88 -7.92 8.08 0.90
N GLY A 89 -7.75 7.48 2.07
CA GLY A 89 -7.73 8.17 3.36
C GLY A 89 -9.08 8.16 4.10
N MET A 90 -10.15 7.61 3.51
CA MET A 90 -11.44 7.48 4.18
C MET A 90 -11.39 6.41 5.27
N GLU A 91 -11.90 6.74 6.45
CA GLU A 91 -12.13 5.80 7.53
C GLU A 91 -13.36 4.93 7.23
N ILE A 92 -13.19 3.62 7.41
CA ILE A 92 -14.24 2.62 7.24
C ILE A 92 -14.17 1.57 8.36
N GLU A 93 -15.24 0.80 8.49
CA GLU A 93 -15.26 -0.41 9.31
C GLU A 93 -15.59 -1.59 8.39
N VAL A 94 -14.79 -2.66 8.45
CA VAL A 94 -15.06 -3.92 7.74
C VAL A 94 -15.17 -5.04 8.77
N ASN A 95 -16.34 -5.66 8.85
CA ASN A 95 -16.64 -6.74 9.80
C ASN A 95 -16.25 -6.39 11.26
N GLY A 96 -16.56 -5.16 11.68
CA GLY A 96 -16.24 -4.67 13.03
C GLY A 96 -14.81 -4.18 13.24
N GLN A 97 -13.95 -4.20 12.22
CA GLN A 97 -12.56 -3.70 12.31
C GLN A 97 -12.44 -2.34 11.62
N SER A 98 -11.97 -1.34 12.35
CA SER A 98 -11.68 0.00 11.84
C SER A 98 -10.40 0.03 11.00
N GLY A 99 -10.43 0.79 9.92
CA GLY A 99 -9.29 0.98 9.06
C GLY A 99 -9.47 2.11 8.05
N VAL A 100 -8.43 2.35 7.27
CA VAL A 100 -8.38 3.42 6.27
C VAL A 100 -8.27 2.81 4.88
N ILE A 101 -9.08 3.28 3.94
CA ILE A 101 -8.93 2.94 2.52
C ILE A 101 -7.61 3.51 2.02
N VAL A 102 -6.71 2.64 1.55
CA VAL A 102 -5.43 3.05 0.96
C VAL A 102 -5.37 2.79 -0.53
N GLY A 103 -6.29 2.00 -1.09
CA GLY A 103 -6.30 1.75 -2.51
C GLY A 103 -7.41 0.82 -2.97
N ALA A 104 -7.22 0.28 -4.17
CA ALA A 104 -8.03 -0.78 -4.73
C ALA A 104 -7.19 -1.62 -5.71
N ASN A 105 -7.61 -2.86 -5.90
CA ASN A 105 -6.93 -3.82 -6.76
C ASN A 105 -7.74 -4.19 -8.01
N ASN A 106 -7.10 -4.96 -8.90
CA ASN A 106 -7.65 -5.38 -10.20
C ASN A 106 -8.91 -6.25 -10.10
N SER A 107 -9.19 -6.86 -8.95
CA SER A 107 -10.40 -7.64 -8.68
C SER A 107 -11.59 -6.76 -8.25
N GLY A 108 -11.37 -5.44 -8.19
CA GLY A 108 -12.39 -4.47 -7.80
C GLY A 108 -12.68 -4.49 -6.30
N ASN A 109 -11.73 -4.93 -5.49
CA ASN A 109 -11.81 -4.87 -4.03
C ASN A 109 -11.03 -3.65 -3.53
N LEU A 110 -11.40 -3.16 -2.35
CA LEU A 110 -10.68 -2.11 -1.65
C LEU A 110 -9.45 -2.70 -0.96
N ASP A 111 -8.38 -1.91 -0.91
CA ASP A 111 -7.21 -2.19 -0.09
C ASP A 111 -7.31 -1.31 1.16
N VAL A 112 -7.37 -1.95 2.33
CA VAL A 112 -7.65 -1.29 3.62
C VAL A 112 -6.51 -1.53 4.59
N CYS A 113 -5.95 -0.47 5.14
CA CYS A 113 -5.01 -0.57 6.24
C CYS A 113 -5.78 -0.51 7.56
N PHE A 114 -5.97 -1.66 8.21
CA PHE A 114 -6.63 -1.71 9.52
C PHE A 114 -5.76 -1.10 10.63
N ASP A 115 -6.42 -0.64 11.69
CA ASP A 115 -5.75 -0.05 12.84
C ASP A 115 -4.69 -1.00 13.44
N GLY A 116 -3.52 -0.44 13.73
CA GLY A 116 -2.36 -1.19 14.24
C GLY A 116 -1.58 -1.98 13.19
N LYS A 117 -2.03 -2.03 11.93
CA LYS A 117 -1.31 -2.64 10.81
C LYS A 117 -0.51 -1.59 10.02
N TRP A 118 0.38 -2.08 9.16
CA TRP A 118 1.24 -1.27 8.29
C TRP A 118 1.28 -1.79 6.85
N TYR A 119 0.26 -2.59 6.49
CA TYR A 119 0.09 -3.19 5.18
C TYR A 119 -1.41 -3.23 4.87
N PRO A 120 -1.78 -3.15 3.59
CA PRO A 120 -3.18 -3.25 3.17
C PRO A 120 -3.68 -4.70 3.23
N GLU A 121 -4.97 -4.85 3.50
CA GLU A 121 -5.71 -6.10 3.34
C GLU A 121 -6.85 -5.92 2.34
N ASN A 122 -7.11 -6.99 1.59
CA ASN A 122 -8.11 -7.04 0.54
C ASN A 122 -9.53 -7.14 1.14
N CYS A 123 -10.38 -6.15 0.87
CA CYS A 123 -11.73 -6.06 1.41
C CYS A 123 -12.77 -5.89 0.29
N HIS A 124 -13.81 -6.72 0.29
CA HIS A 124 -14.91 -6.54 -0.65
C HIS A 124 -15.70 -5.27 -0.30
N PRO A 125 -16.05 -4.39 -1.26
CA PRO A 125 -16.63 -3.08 -0.94
C PRO A 125 -17.99 -3.14 -0.22
N TRP A 126 -18.72 -4.25 -0.37
CA TRP A 126 -20.07 -4.43 0.19
C TRP A 126 -20.13 -5.42 1.37
N TRP A 127 -19.09 -6.22 1.58
CA TRP A 127 -19.17 -7.28 2.58
C TRP A 127 -18.94 -6.71 3.98
N ARG A 128 -20.04 -6.47 4.71
CA ARG A 128 -20.02 -5.99 6.10
C ARG A 128 -19.21 -4.70 6.27
N THR A 129 -19.41 -3.76 5.35
CA THR A 129 -18.62 -2.53 5.26
C THR A 129 -19.45 -1.31 5.62
N LYS A 130 -18.93 -0.47 6.51
CA LYS A 130 -19.47 0.84 6.85
C LYS A 130 -18.51 1.93 6.40
N TYR A 131 -19.02 2.94 5.72
CA TYR A 131 -18.28 4.10 5.25
C TYR A 131 -18.66 5.33 6.06
N PHE A 132 -17.66 6.08 6.51
CA PHE A 132 -17.87 7.28 7.34
C PHE A 132 -17.41 8.54 6.62
N ASP A 133 -18.02 9.67 6.94
CA ASP A 133 -17.51 10.98 6.55
C ASP A 133 -16.34 11.41 7.42
N SER A 134 -15.72 12.55 7.10
CA SER A 134 -14.59 13.08 7.87
C SER A 134 -14.94 13.52 9.30
N ALA A 135 -16.22 13.58 9.65
CA ALA A 135 -16.69 13.82 11.02
C ALA A 135 -17.03 12.51 11.77
N GLY A 136 -16.77 11.34 11.15
CA GLY A 136 -17.06 10.03 11.72
C GLY A 136 -18.54 9.63 11.64
N LYS A 137 -19.36 10.32 10.84
CA LYS A 137 -20.77 9.98 10.65
C LYS A 137 -20.92 8.93 9.56
N LEU A 138 -21.75 7.91 9.80
CA LEU A 138 -22.07 6.88 8.82
C LEU A 138 -22.71 7.51 7.56
N ILE A 139 -22.07 7.27 6.42
CA ILE A 139 -22.58 7.63 5.08
C ILE A 139 -23.37 6.47 4.50
N GLN A 140 -22.80 5.27 4.57
CA GLN A 140 -23.36 4.08 3.93
C GLN A 140 -22.94 2.82 4.67
N GLU A 141 -23.84 1.87 4.81
CA GLU A 141 -23.58 0.53 5.35
C GLU A 141 -24.02 -0.52 4.33
N PHE A 142 -23.20 -1.57 4.21
CA PHE A 142 -23.51 -2.78 3.46
C PHE A 142 -23.28 -3.98 4.37
N LEU A 143 -24.18 -4.97 4.30
CA LEU A 143 -24.15 -6.16 5.17
C LEU A 143 -23.73 -7.44 4.42
N ASP A 144 -23.75 -7.38 3.08
CA ASP A 144 -23.60 -8.45 2.08
C ASP A 144 -23.10 -7.78 0.78
#